data_AF-C5TC63-F1
#
_entry.id   AF-C5TC63-F1
#
_cell.length_a   1.000
_cell.length_b   1.000
_cell.length_c   1.000
_cell.angle_alpha   90.00
_cell.angle_beta   90.00
_cell.angle_gamma   90.00
#
_symmetry.space_group_name_H-M   'P 1'
#
loop_
_entity.id
_entity.type
_entity.pdbx_description
1 polymer ?
#
loop_
_entity_poly.entity_id
_entity_poly.type
_entity_poly.pdbx_seq_one_letter_code
_entity_poly.pdbx_strand_id
1 'polypeptide(L)'
;ADRKGRDGKFKLADGGTLFLDEIGDMPQSLQAKLLRALQEGEIEPLGSNKLVPFNVRVVAATSRDLGALVRDNRFREDLFYRLHVLPVRVPPLRERRGDIPALVEVLGEDLALRNGTAPPELQPDAMALLAGQPWRGNIRELRNVLEQAAMRSDSQSIDAYQLERILRETGVEPAAPVIDASADAQALGDERYLRPLAEQVAELEQRAIAAALKAHGGNKQATARQLGISRATLYGRLENPE
;
A
#
# COMPACT_ATOMS: atom_id res chain seq x y z
N ALA A 1 -21.39 40.19 -8.40
CA ALA A 1 -20.01 39.70 -8.21
C ALA A 1 -19.36 40.58 -7.14
N ASP A 2 -19.04 40.00 -5.99
CA ASP A 2 -18.48 40.76 -4.88
C ASP A 2 -17.11 41.32 -5.27
N ARG A 3 -16.94 42.63 -5.18
CA ARG A 3 -15.84 43.42 -5.78
C ARG A 3 -14.65 43.59 -4.82
N LYS A 4 -14.53 42.70 -3.82
CA LYS A 4 -13.39 42.63 -2.90
C LYS A 4 -12.57 41.38 -3.24
N GLY A 5 -11.35 41.60 -3.72
CA GLY A 5 -10.39 40.52 -3.96
C GLY A 5 -10.21 39.69 -2.68
N ARG A 6 -10.14 38.36 -2.84
CA ARG A 6 -9.83 37.46 -1.73
C ARG A 6 -8.34 37.54 -1.41
N ASP A 7 -8.01 37.56 -0.13
CA ASP A 7 -6.62 37.52 0.32
C ASP A 7 -5.94 36.22 -0.14
N GLY A 8 -4.70 36.36 -0.62
CA GLY A 8 -3.87 35.25 -1.07
C GLY A 8 -3.42 34.37 0.10
N LYS A 9 -3.08 33.11 -0.19
CA LYS A 9 -2.73 32.11 0.84
C LYS A 9 -1.51 32.49 1.68
N PHE A 10 -0.50 33.13 1.07
CA PHE A 10 0.67 33.64 1.81
C PHE A 10 0.29 34.69 2.85
N LYS A 11 -0.58 35.65 2.47
CA LYS A 11 -1.06 36.68 3.38
C LYS A 11 -1.93 36.10 4.50
N LEU A 12 -2.78 35.11 4.18
CA LEU A 12 -3.59 34.43 5.19
C LEU A 12 -2.77 33.62 6.19
N ALA A 13 -1.58 33.16 5.79
CA ALA A 13 -0.69 32.35 6.61
C ALA A 13 0.44 33.17 7.25
N ASP A 14 0.43 34.50 7.12
CA ASP A 14 1.43 35.38 7.72
C ASP A 14 1.44 35.22 9.25
N GLY A 15 2.64 35.04 9.82
CA GLY A 15 2.85 34.66 11.22
C GLY A 15 2.56 33.19 11.54
N GLY A 16 2.22 32.35 10.56
CA GLY A 16 1.76 30.98 10.75
C GLY A 16 2.49 29.93 9.91
N THR A 17 1.74 28.93 9.43
CA THR A 17 2.25 27.85 8.58
C THR A 17 1.44 27.74 7.30
N LEU A 18 2.14 27.62 6.16
CA LEU A 18 1.57 27.38 4.85
C LEU A 18 1.88 25.94 4.42
N PHE A 19 0.83 25.13 4.28
CA PHE A 19 0.93 23.79 3.72
C PHE A 19 0.66 23.82 2.21
N LEU A 20 1.62 23.31 1.43
CA LEU A 20 1.55 23.19 -0.02
C LEU A 20 1.49 21.71 -0.40
N ASP A 21 0.34 21.25 -0.85
CA ASP A 21 0.17 19.88 -1.33
C ASP A 21 0.48 19.76 -2.83
N GLU A 22 0.89 18.57 -3.26
CA GLU A 22 1.17 18.22 -4.66
C GLU A 22 2.13 19.19 -5.38
N ILE A 23 3.20 19.63 -4.72
CA ILE A 23 4.12 20.64 -5.30
C ILE A 23 4.77 20.20 -6.63
N GLY A 24 4.94 18.89 -6.83
CA GLY A 24 5.49 18.31 -8.06
C GLY A 24 4.59 18.45 -9.30
N ASP A 25 3.33 18.85 -9.13
CA ASP A 25 2.37 19.14 -10.22
C ASP A 25 2.33 20.63 -10.59
N MET A 26 3.10 21.47 -9.88
CA MET A 26 3.12 22.91 -10.10
C MET A 26 3.72 23.28 -11.48
N PRO A 27 3.02 24.10 -12.30
CA PRO A 27 3.58 24.65 -13.53
C PRO A 27 4.87 25.44 -13.30
N GLN A 28 5.83 25.39 -14.23
CA GLN A 28 7.14 26.05 -14.08
C GLN A 28 7.04 27.57 -13.80
N SER A 29 6.04 28.25 -14.36
CA SER A 29 5.82 29.68 -14.11
C SER A 29 5.47 29.98 -12.65
N LEU A 30 4.74 29.08 -11.99
CA LEU A 30 4.44 29.18 -10.57
C LEU A 30 5.64 28.77 -9.71
N GLN A 31 6.45 27.81 -10.14
CA GLN A 31 7.69 27.45 -9.45
C GLN A 31 8.63 28.66 -9.30
N ALA A 32 8.79 29.47 -10.36
CA ALA A 32 9.60 30.69 -10.32
C ALA A 32 9.03 31.74 -9.35
N LYS A 33 7.71 31.92 -9.30
CA LYS A 33 7.04 32.85 -8.37
C LYS A 33 7.17 32.38 -6.92
N LEU A 34 6.98 31.08 -6.68
CA LEU A 34 7.15 30.49 -5.35
C LEU A 34 8.60 30.65 -4.88
N LEU A 35 9.58 30.37 -5.74
CA LEU A 35 10.99 30.57 -5.42
C LEU A 35 11.26 32.02 -4.96
N ARG A 36 10.80 33.02 -5.72
CA ARG A 36 10.96 34.43 -5.34
C ARG A 36 10.32 34.73 -3.99
N ALA A 37 9.08 34.30 -3.78
CA ALA A 37 8.40 34.48 -2.51
C ALA A 37 9.21 33.87 -1.35
N LEU A 38 9.70 32.64 -1.51
CA LEU A 38 10.49 31.96 -0.48
C LEU A 38 11.86 32.61 -0.24
N GLN A 39 12.46 33.22 -1.25
CA GLN A 39 13.77 33.87 -1.17
C GLN A 39 13.68 35.27 -0.56
N GLU A 40 12.75 36.08 -1.04
CA GLU A 40 12.59 37.50 -0.70
C GLU A 40 11.73 37.70 0.56
N GLY A 41 10.84 36.75 0.87
CA GLY A 41 9.87 36.91 1.97
C GLY A 41 8.77 37.92 1.65
N GLU A 42 8.55 38.20 0.36
CA GLU A 42 7.54 39.17 -0.10
C GLU A 42 6.72 38.58 -1.25
N ILE A 43 5.48 39.04 -1.39
CA ILE A 43 4.60 38.70 -2.52
C ILE A 43 4.04 39.94 -3.18
N GLU A 44 3.79 39.83 -4.48
CA GLU A 44 3.06 40.82 -5.27
C GLU A 44 1.62 40.32 -5.52
N PRO A 45 0.59 40.96 -4.94
CA PRO A 45 -0.80 40.60 -5.19
C PRO A 45 -1.20 40.83 -6.65
N LEU A 46 -2.05 39.95 -7.20
CA LEU A 46 -2.53 40.11 -8.57
C LEU A 46 -3.22 41.47 -8.78
N GLY A 47 -2.77 42.23 -9.78
CA GLY A 47 -3.29 43.55 -10.10
C GLY A 47 -2.73 44.69 -9.22
N SER A 48 -1.73 44.41 -8.38
CA SER A 48 -1.00 45.42 -7.62
C SER A 48 0.49 45.30 -7.90
N ASN A 49 1.20 46.43 -7.98
CA ASN A 49 2.67 46.45 -8.06
C ASN A 49 3.31 46.66 -6.68
N LYS A 50 2.54 46.47 -5.60
CA LYS A 50 3.02 46.63 -4.24
C LYS A 50 3.49 45.28 -3.71
N LEU A 51 4.75 45.21 -3.34
CA LEU A 51 5.29 44.10 -2.58
C LEU A 51 4.72 44.13 -1.15
N VAL A 52 4.36 42.96 -0.66
CA VAL A 52 3.82 42.75 0.68
C VAL A 52 4.70 41.72 1.38
N PRO A 53 5.41 42.10 2.47
CA PRO A 53 6.21 41.15 3.22
C PRO A 53 5.33 40.13 3.93
N PHE A 54 5.87 38.93 4.12
CA PHE A 54 5.26 37.86 4.90
C PHE A 54 6.32 37.08 5.67
N ASN A 55 5.91 36.47 6.77
CA ASN A 55 6.72 35.54 7.54
C ASN A 55 5.92 34.26 7.77
N VAL A 56 6.29 33.18 7.10
CA VAL A 56 5.54 31.92 7.17
C VAL A 56 6.47 30.72 7.20
N ARG A 57 6.11 29.73 8.02
CA ARG A 57 6.71 28.40 7.94
C ARG A 57 6.09 27.64 6.78
N VAL A 58 6.89 27.18 5.83
CA VAL A 58 6.40 26.41 4.68
C VAL A 58 6.58 24.91 4.93
N VAL A 59 5.52 24.15 4.70
CA VAL A 59 5.54 22.68 4.68
C VAL A 59 5.01 22.25 3.32
N ALA A 60 5.80 21.49 2.57
CA ALA A 60 5.41 21.02 1.24
C ALA A 60 5.30 19.49 1.21
N ALA A 61 4.33 18.99 0.45
CA ALA A 61 4.12 17.57 0.22
C ALA A 61 4.01 17.28 -1.29
N THR A 62 4.38 16.07 -1.68
CA THR A 62 4.17 15.55 -3.04
C THR A 62 4.27 14.04 -3.06
N SER A 63 3.59 13.42 -4.01
CA SER A 63 3.69 12.00 -4.35
C SER A 63 4.76 11.72 -5.44
N ARG A 64 5.34 12.77 -6.03
CA ARG A 64 6.31 12.65 -7.13
C ARG A 64 7.74 12.70 -6.62
N ASP A 65 8.64 12.01 -7.30
CA ASP A 65 10.08 12.14 -7.08
C ASP A 65 10.57 13.47 -7.66
N LEU A 66 10.73 14.48 -6.79
CA LEU A 66 11.22 15.79 -7.21
C LEU A 66 12.64 15.73 -7.78
N GLY A 67 13.51 14.83 -7.31
CA GLY A 67 14.86 14.67 -7.84
C GLY A 67 14.85 14.15 -9.28
N ALA A 68 13.93 13.24 -9.60
CA ALA A 68 13.68 12.82 -10.99
C ALA A 68 13.14 13.98 -11.84
N LEU A 69 12.17 14.74 -11.32
CA LEU A 69 11.62 15.89 -12.06
C LEU A 69 12.65 17.00 -12.31
N VAL A 70 13.62 17.19 -11.40
CA VAL A 70 14.74 18.12 -11.61
C VAL A 70 15.62 17.63 -12.76
N ARG A 71 15.99 16.34 -12.79
CA ARG A 71 16.76 15.73 -13.89
C ARG A 71 16.05 15.86 -15.24
N ASP A 72 14.72 15.79 -15.24
CA ASP A 72 13.90 15.92 -16.44
C ASP A 72 13.60 17.38 -16.82
N ASN A 73 14.17 18.39 -16.13
CA ASN A 73 13.85 19.81 -16.29
C ASN A 73 12.35 20.15 -16.11
N ARG A 74 11.60 19.33 -15.37
CA ARG A 74 10.17 19.54 -15.07
C ARG A 74 9.97 20.25 -13.74
N PHE A 75 11.00 20.26 -12.89
CA PHE A 75 11.03 20.98 -11.63
C PHE A 75 12.34 21.76 -11.51
N ARG A 76 12.29 23.00 -11.03
CA ARG A 76 13.51 23.81 -10.91
C ARG A 76 14.39 23.32 -9.77
N GLU A 77 15.68 23.20 -10.05
CA GLU A 77 16.68 22.77 -9.08
C GLU A 77 16.81 23.73 -7.89
N ASP A 78 16.76 25.04 -8.13
CA ASP A 78 16.83 26.07 -7.08
C ASP A 78 15.66 26.00 -6.09
N LEU A 79 14.45 25.77 -6.58
CA LEU A 79 13.26 25.56 -5.75
C LEU A 79 13.35 24.23 -4.98
N PHE A 80 13.86 23.18 -5.60
CA PHE A 80 14.05 21.88 -4.93
C PHE A 80 14.93 22.03 -3.68
N TYR A 81 16.10 22.66 -3.79
CA TYR A 81 16.97 22.85 -2.63
C TYR A 81 16.36 23.76 -1.56
N ARG A 82 15.52 24.73 -1.93
CA ARG A 82 14.84 25.60 -0.96
C ARG A 82 13.74 24.88 -0.17
N LEU A 83 13.10 23.88 -0.76
CA LEU A 83 12.04 23.09 -0.12
C LEU A 83 12.58 21.85 0.60
N HIS A 84 13.63 21.21 0.05
CA HIS A 84 14.17 19.93 0.53
C HIS A 84 15.16 20.11 1.70
N VAL A 85 14.82 20.94 2.68
CA VAL A 85 15.68 21.23 3.84
C VAL A 85 15.58 20.13 4.89
N LEU A 86 14.36 19.68 5.21
CA LEU A 86 14.09 18.60 6.15
C LEU A 86 13.10 17.61 5.52
N PRO A 87 13.58 16.62 4.75
CA PRO A 87 12.70 15.65 4.10
C PRO A 87 12.11 14.67 5.11
N VAL A 88 10.80 14.46 5.02
CA VAL A 88 10.07 13.44 5.79
C VAL A 88 9.44 12.46 4.82
N ARG A 89 9.90 11.20 4.83
CA ARG A 89 9.32 10.12 4.03
C ARG A 89 8.11 9.55 4.74
N VAL A 90 6.93 9.65 4.12
CA VAL A 90 5.73 8.97 4.59
C VAL A 90 5.66 7.58 3.93
N PRO A 91 5.82 6.48 4.68
CA PRO A 91 5.80 5.15 4.09
C PRO A 91 4.37 4.78 3.62
N PRO A 92 4.26 4.07 2.49
CA PRO A 92 2.99 3.53 2.04
C PRO A 92 2.49 2.47 3.03
N LEU A 93 1.17 2.23 3.06
CA LEU A 93 0.52 1.32 4.02
C LEU A 93 1.08 -0.11 3.94
N ARG A 94 1.46 -0.58 2.75
CA ARG A 94 2.11 -1.89 2.56
C ARG A 94 3.45 -2.07 3.27
N GLU A 95 4.15 -0.98 3.61
CA GLU A 95 5.41 -1.01 4.38
C GLU A 95 5.15 -0.98 5.89
N ARG A 96 3.90 -0.79 6.32
CA ARG A 96 3.46 -0.69 7.72
C ARG A 96 2.18 -1.49 7.98
N ARG A 97 2.17 -2.74 7.55
CA ARG A 97 1.01 -3.64 7.67
C ARG A 97 0.56 -3.84 9.12
N GLY A 98 1.48 -3.76 10.08
CA GLY A 98 1.18 -3.86 11.51
C GLY A 98 0.25 -2.75 12.03
N ASP A 99 0.14 -1.62 11.32
CA ASP A 99 -0.76 -0.53 11.70
C ASP A 99 -2.21 -0.79 11.25
N ILE A 100 -2.46 -1.77 10.36
CA ILE A 100 -3.76 -1.98 9.74
C ILE A 100 -4.87 -2.28 10.77
N PRO A 101 -4.68 -3.17 11.77
CA PRO A 101 -5.73 -3.42 12.76
C PRO A 101 -6.16 -2.15 13.51
N ALA A 102 -5.20 -1.35 13.97
CA ALA A 102 -5.48 -0.08 14.67
C ALA A 102 -6.12 0.96 13.73
N LEU A 103 -5.70 1.01 12.47
CA LEU A 103 -6.32 1.88 11.46
C LEU A 103 -7.77 1.47 11.18
N VAL A 104 -8.07 0.18 11.14
CA VAL A 104 -9.45 -0.32 10.92
C VAL A 104 -10.35 0.11 12.07
N GLU A 105 -9.89 0.02 13.31
CA GLU A 105 -10.64 0.45 14.49
C GLU A 105 -10.98 1.95 14.39
N VAL A 106 -9.97 2.81 14.21
CA VAL A 106 -10.16 4.27 14.13
C VAL A 106 -11.01 4.67 12.91
N LEU A 107 -10.79 4.05 11.76
CA LEU A 107 -11.59 4.33 10.56
C LEU A 107 -13.02 3.83 10.71
N GLY A 108 -13.22 2.69 11.38
CA GLY A 108 -14.53 2.14 11.70
C GLY A 108 -15.33 3.07 12.60
N GLU A 109 -14.70 3.63 13.65
CA GLU A 109 -15.32 4.63 14.52
C GLU A 109 -15.71 5.91 13.76
N ASP A 110 -14.82 6.46 12.92
CA ASP A 110 -15.12 7.64 12.07
C ASP A 110 -16.30 7.37 11.13
N LEU A 111 -16.37 6.16 10.55
CA LEU A 111 -17.49 5.75 9.69
C LEU A 111 -18.79 5.60 10.49
N ALA A 112 -18.73 5.03 11.69
CA ALA A 112 -19.90 4.87 12.57
C ALA A 112 -20.52 6.23 12.93
N LEU A 113 -19.67 7.19 13.30
CA LEU A 113 -20.10 8.54 13.67
C LEU A 113 -20.76 9.29 12.50
N ARG A 114 -20.28 9.08 11.27
CA ARG A 114 -20.81 9.74 10.07
C ARG A 114 -22.10 9.10 9.57
N ASN A 115 -22.17 7.78 9.60
CA ASN A 115 -23.25 7.02 8.97
C ASN A 115 -24.34 6.60 9.97
N GLY A 116 -24.15 6.87 11.26
CA GLY A 116 -25.10 6.51 12.33
C GLY A 116 -25.26 5.01 12.54
N THR A 117 -24.40 4.18 11.94
CA THR A 117 -24.48 2.72 11.96
C THR A 117 -23.10 2.16 12.29
N ALA A 118 -23.01 1.25 13.27
CA ALA A 118 -21.75 0.62 13.61
C ALA A 118 -21.21 -0.21 12.43
N PRO A 119 -19.90 -0.16 12.14
CA PRO A 119 -19.30 -1.04 11.15
C PRO A 119 -19.43 -2.50 11.62
N PRO A 120 -19.56 -3.44 10.68
CA PRO A 120 -19.55 -4.86 10.99
C PRO A 120 -18.20 -5.28 11.58
N GLU A 121 -18.22 -6.26 12.48
CA GLU A 121 -17.02 -6.83 13.06
C GLU A 121 -16.27 -7.65 12.00
N LEU A 122 -14.99 -7.35 11.76
CA LEU A 122 -14.15 -8.17 10.90
C LEU A 122 -13.70 -9.40 11.68
N GLN A 123 -14.00 -10.58 11.16
CA GLN A 123 -13.48 -11.83 11.72
C GLN A 123 -11.95 -11.91 11.56
N PRO A 124 -11.25 -12.74 12.35
CA PRO A 124 -9.78 -12.81 12.32
C PRO A 124 -9.20 -13.14 10.94
N ASP A 125 -9.88 -13.98 10.17
CA ASP A 125 -9.53 -14.34 8.79
C ASP A 125 -9.70 -13.16 7.82
N ALA A 126 -10.78 -12.38 7.95
CA ALA A 126 -11.00 -11.15 7.21
C ALA A 126 -9.92 -10.10 7.54
N MET A 127 -9.58 -9.93 8.81
CA MET A 127 -8.51 -9.01 9.23
C MET A 127 -7.15 -9.44 8.66
N ALA A 128 -6.84 -10.74 8.68
CA ALA A 128 -5.61 -11.27 8.08
C ALA A 128 -5.55 -11.01 6.57
N LEU A 129 -6.67 -11.23 5.86
CA LEU A 129 -6.79 -10.94 4.43
C LEU A 129 -6.57 -9.45 4.14
N LEU A 130 -7.17 -8.57 4.94
CA LEU A 130 -7.04 -7.12 4.84
C LEU A 130 -5.60 -6.66 5.08
N ALA A 131 -4.93 -7.24 6.07
CA ALA A 131 -3.53 -6.95 6.41
C ALA A 131 -2.54 -7.39 5.32
N GLY A 132 -2.87 -8.46 4.59
CA GLY A 132 -2.06 -9.00 3.50
C GLY A 132 -2.10 -8.18 2.19
N GLN A 133 -3.03 -7.23 2.05
CA GLN A 133 -3.20 -6.49 0.80
C GLN A 133 -2.05 -5.50 0.53
N PRO A 134 -1.72 -5.24 -0.74
CA PRO A 134 -0.64 -4.34 -1.13
C PRO A 134 -1.00 -2.83 -1.03
N TRP A 135 -2.27 -2.50 -0.74
CA TRP A 135 -2.79 -1.14 -0.52
C TRP A 135 -2.13 -0.06 -1.39
N ARG A 136 -2.37 -0.09 -2.70
CA ARG A 136 -1.79 0.87 -3.66
C ARG A 136 -2.30 2.28 -3.39
N GLY A 137 -3.57 2.43 -3.05
CA GLY A 137 -4.19 3.69 -2.64
C GLY A 137 -4.03 4.02 -1.15
N ASN A 138 -3.24 3.24 -0.41
CA ASN A 138 -2.95 3.43 1.02
C ASN A 138 -4.24 3.53 1.87
N ILE A 139 -4.24 4.43 2.85
CA ILE A 139 -5.34 4.64 3.80
C ILE A 139 -6.65 5.02 3.08
N ARG A 140 -6.59 5.71 1.92
CA ARG A 140 -7.80 6.07 1.16
C ARG A 140 -8.50 4.84 0.59
N GLU A 141 -7.73 3.90 0.06
CA GLU A 141 -8.25 2.64 -0.47
C GLU A 141 -8.78 1.75 0.66
N LEU A 142 -8.04 1.64 1.77
CA LEU A 142 -8.51 0.94 2.97
C LEU A 142 -9.84 1.50 3.48
N ARG A 143 -9.94 2.83 3.61
CA ARG A 143 -11.19 3.49 4.01
C ARG A 143 -12.34 3.15 3.08
N ASN A 144 -12.13 3.20 1.76
CA ASN A 144 -13.16 2.87 0.78
C ASN A 144 -13.65 1.42 0.92
N VAL A 145 -12.73 0.47 1.13
CA VAL A 145 -13.10 -0.94 1.40
C VAL A 145 -13.94 -1.06 2.67
N LEU A 146 -13.54 -0.40 3.75
CA LEU A 146 -14.29 -0.42 5.03
C LEU A 146 -15.66 0.25 4.90
N GLU A 147 -15.77 1.33 4.15
CA GLU A 147 -17.04 2.01 3.89
C GLU A 147 -17.99 1.12 3.08
N GLN A 148 -17.48 0.45 2.05
CA GLN A 148 -18.26 -0.54 1.29
C GLN A 148 -18.66 -1.75 2.14
N ALA A 149 -17.77 -2.21 3.02
CA ALA A 149 -18.06 -3.26 3.98
C ALA A 149 -19.21 -2.87 4.92
N ALA A 150 -19.17 -1.64 5.47
CA ALA A 150 -20.23 -1.12 6.32
C ALA A 150 -21.58 -0.97 5.61
N MET A 151 -21.58 -0.58 4.33
CA MET A 151 -22.82 -0.42 3.55
C MET A 151 -23.45 -1.74 3.09
N ARG A 152 -22.64 -2.79 2.90
CA ARG A 152 -23.08 -4.06 2.28
C ARG A 152 -23.32 -5.18 3.28
N SER A 153 -23.04 -4.94 4.56
CA SER A 153 -23.20 -5.95 5.59
C SER A 153 -24.61 -5.90 6.18
N ASP A 154 -25.47 -6.80 5.72
CA ASP A 154 -26.71 -7.14 6.42
C ASP A 154 -26.43 -7.95 7.71
N SER A 155 -25.18 -8.44 7.85
CA SER A 155 -24.66 -9.22 8.97
C SER A 155 -23.89 -8.33 9.95
N GLN A 156 -23.85 -8.73 11.22
CA GLN A 156 -23.06 -8.04 12.25
C GLN A 156 -21.55 -8.34 12.15
N SER A 157 -21.16 -9.35 11.36
CA SER A 157 -19.76 -9.71 11.12
C SER A 157 -19.46 -10.02 9.65
N ILE A 158 -18.21 -9.79 9.26
CA ILE A 158 -17.65 -10.05 7.92
C ILE A 158 -16.53 -11.08 8.01
N ASP A 159 -16.67 -12.17 7.26
CA ASP A 159 -15.65 -13.20 7.07
C ASP A 159 -14.72 -12.90 5.88
N ALA A 160 -13.68 -13.73 5.70
CA ALA A 160 -12.73 -13.53 4.60
C ALA A 160 -13.38 -13.62 3.20
N TYR A 161 -14.41 -14.45 3.02
CA TYR A 161 -15.07 -14.63 1.72
C TYR A 161 -15.88 -13.39 1.32
N GLN A 162 -16.64 -12.83 2.27
CA GLN A 162 -17.37 -11.59 2.08
C GLN A 162 -16.42 -10.42 1.82
N LEU A 163 -15.31 -10.34 2.56
CA LEU A 163 -14.29 -9.32 2.36
C LEU A 163 -13.62 -9.45 0.99
N GLU A 164 -13.29 -10.66 0.55
CA GLU A 164 -12.69 -10.89 -0.77
C GLU A 164 -13.59 -10.38 -1.90
N ARG A 165 -14.90 -10.59 -1.79
CA ARG A 165 -15.89 -10.06 -2.74
C ARG A 165 -15.86 -8.53 -2.77
N ILE A 166 -15.85 -7.89 -1.60
CA ILE A 166 -15.79 -6.42 -1.47
C ILE A 166 -14.50 -5.87 -2.07
N LEU A 167 -13.36 -6.53 -1.85
CA LEU A 167 -12.07 -6.14 -2.43
C LEU A 167 -12.13 -6.16 -3.96
N ARG A 168 -12.61 -7.25 -4.57
CA ARG A 168 -12.77 -7.35 -6.03
C ARG A 168 -13.68 -6.25 -6.59
N GLU A 169 -14.79 -5.98 -5.90
CA GLU A 169 -15.78 -4.97 -6.32
C GLU A 169 -15.26 -3.54 -6.17
N THR A 170 -14.30 -3.30 -5.27
CA THR A 170 -13.62 -2.00 -5.10
C THR A 170 -12.41 -1.84 -6.02
N GLY A 171 -12.17 -2.80 -6.92
CA GLY A 171 -11.03 -2.79 -7.85
C GLY A 171 -9.71 -3.17 -7.21
N VAL A 172 -9.72 -3.64 -5.95
CA VAL A 172 -8.57 -4.25 -5.30
C VAL A 172 -8.58 -5.71 -5.71
N GLU A 173 -7.72 -6.09 -6.66
CA GLU A 173 -7.48 -7.52 -6.86
C GLU A 173 -6.93 -8.09 -5.56
N PRO A 174 -7.63 -9.04 -4.91
CA PRO A 174 -7.14 -9.66 -3.71
C PRO A 174 -5.78 -10.23 -4.05
N ALA A 175 -4.75 -9.82 -3.32
CA ALA A 175 -3.50 -10.53 -3.39
C ALA A 175 -3.84 -12.01 -3.18
N ALA A 176 -3.54 -12.86 -4.17
CA ALA A 176 -3.58 -14.30 -4.00
C ALA A 176 -2.92 -14.56 -2.64
N PRO A 177 -3.53 -15.39 -1.76
CA PRO A 177 -3.05 -15.56 -0.41
C PRO A 177 -1.55 -15.75 -0.54
N VAL A 178 -0.82 -14.77 -0.01
CA VAL A 178 0.59 -14.96 0.23
C VAL A 178 0.54 -15.96 1.36
N ILE A 179 0.42 -17.25 1.00
CA ILE A 179 1.00 -18.31 1.79
C ILE A 179 2.39 -17.75 1.97
N ASP A 180 2.68 -17.28 3.17
CA ASP A 180 3.94 -16.66 3.49
C ASP A 180 4.99 -17.77 3.58
N ALA A 181 5.14 -18.51 2.48
CA ALA A 181 6.25 -19.37 2.21
C ALA A 181 7.54 -18.55 2.12
N SER A 182 7.47 -17.21 2.19
CA SER A 182 8.60 -16.30 2.22
C SER A 182 9.03 -15.88 3.62
N ALA A 183 8.13 -15.65 4.58
CA ALA A 183 8.51 -15.35 5.96
C ALA A 183 9.09 -16.58 6.67
N ASP A 184 8.53 -17.77 6.41
CA ASP A 184 9.15 -19.01 6.90
C ASP A 184 10.42 -19.37 6.11
N ALA A 185 10.51 -19.05 4.81
CA ALA A 185 11.73 -19.35 4.03
C ALA A 185 12.90 -18.38 4.27
N GLN A 186 12.66 -17.18 4.81
CA GLN A 186 13.73 -16.23 5.15
C GLN A 186 14.12 -16.28 6.63
N ALA A 187 13.23 -16.76 7.51
CA ALA A 187 13.58 -17.03 8.91
C ALA A 187 14.29 -18.37 9.12
N LEU A 188 14.09 -19.35 8.23
CA LEU A 188 14.80 -20.64 8.21
C LEU A 188 15.97 -20.57 7.22
N GLY A 189 17.03 -19.84 7.60
CA GLY A 189 18.31 -19.80 6.88
C GLY A 189 18.95 -21.19 6.69
N ASP A 190 20.25 -21.24 6.39
CA ASP A 190 20.98 -22.48 6.04
C ASP A 190 20.77 -23.69 6.98
N GLU A 191 20.22 -23.48 8.18
CA GLU A 191 19.73 -24.50 9.11
C GLU A 191 18.76 -25.54 8.49
N ARG A 192 17.92 -25.16 7.51
CA ARG A 192 17.05 -26.13 6.83
C ARG A 192 17.81 -27.23 6.07
N TYR A 193 19.06 -26.95 5.70
CA TYR A 193 19.96 -27.87 5.01
C TYR A 193 20.80 -28.72 5.97
N LEU A 194 20.77 -28.44 7.29
CA LEU A 194 21.48 -29.20 8.32
C LEU A 194 20.77 -30.50 8.74
N ARG A 195 19.63 -30.84 8.12
CA ARG A 195 18.88 -32.08 8.37
C ARG A 195 19.47 -33.25 7.55
N PRO A 196 19.24 -34.52 7.94
CA PRO A 196 19.69 -35.67 7.15
C PRO A 196 19.19 -35.60 5.69
N LEU A 197 20.08 -35.83 4.72
CA LEU A 197 19.75 -35.75 3.29
C LEU A 197 18.60 -36.67 2.89
N ALA A 198 18.50 -37.84 3.53
CA ALA A 198 17.44 -38.82 3.27
C ALA A 198 16.04 -38.26 3.55
N GLU A 199 15.86 -37.54 4.66
CA GLU A 199 14.59 -36.91 5.02
C GLU A 199 14.23 -35.77 4.06
N GLN A 200 15.23 -34.98 3.66
CA GLN A 200 15.04 -33.88 2.70
C GLN A 200 14.59 -34.40 1.33
N VAL A 201 15.20 -35.50 0.86
CA VAL A 201 14.84 -36.14 -0.41
C VAL A 201 13.45 -36.76 -0.33
N ALA A 202 13.13 -37.46 0.76
CA ALA A 202 11.81 -38.09 0.95
C ALA A 202 10.67 -37.06 0.95
N GLU A 203 10.85 -35.95 1.67
CA GLU A 203 9.87 -34.86 1.73
C GLU A 203 9.63 -34.23 0.34
N LEU A 204 10.70 -34.01 -0.43
CA LEU A 204 10.61 -33.48 -1.79
C LEU A 204 9.93 -34.47 -2.74
N GLU A 205 10.26 -35.76 -2.64
CA GLU A 205 9.67 -36.84 -3.42
C GLU A 205 8.16 -36.96 -3.15
N GLN A 206 7.73 -36.94 -1.89
CA GLN A 206 6.32 -36.98 -1.52
C GLN A 206 5.55 -35.79 -2.09
N ARG A 207 6.11 -34.58 -2.00
CA ARG A 207 5.51 -33.37 -2.59
C ARG A 207 5.41 -33.47 -4.11
N ALA A 208 6.46 -33.96 -4.78
CA ALA A 208 6.46 -34.15 -6.23
C ALA A 208 5.42 -35.18 -6.68
N ILE A 209 5.28 -36.29 -5.95
CA ILE A 209 4.27 -37.33 -6.19
C ILE A 209 2.86 -36.78 -6.00
N ALA A 210 2.60 -36.07 -4.91
CA ALA A 210 1.30 -35.47 -4.63
C ALA A 210 0.89 -34.44 -5.70
N ALA A 211 1.82 -33.57 -6.11
CA ALA A 211 1.58 -32.59 -7.16
C ALA A 211 1.28 -33.24 -8.52
N ALA A 212 2.04 -34.27 -8.90
CA ALA A 212 1.83 -35.00 -10.15
C ALA A 212 0.54 -35.84 -10.14
N LEU A 213 0.12 -36.39 -8.99
CA LEU A 213 -1.18 -37.05 -8.86
C LEU A 213 -2.33 -36.06 -9.02
N LYS A 214 -2.22 -34.87 -8.42
CA LYS A 214 -3.22 -33.81 -8.56
C LYS A 214 -3.34 -33.33 -10.00
N ALA A 215 -2.22 -33.12 -10.70
CA ALA A 215 -2.19 -32.66 -12.09
C ALA A 215 -2.82 -33.67 -13.07
N HIS A 216 -2.72 -34.97 -12.78
CA HIS A 216 -3.26 -36.05 -13.62
C HIS A 216 -4.55 -36.68 -13.07
N GLY A 217 -5.26 -35.99 -12.16
CA GLY A 217 -6.53 -36.45 -11.63
C GLY A 217 -6.48 -37.83 -10.96
N GLY A 218 -5.35 -38.19 -10.35
CA GLY A 218 -5.12 -39.49 -9.71
C GLY A 218 -4.69 -40.61 -10.66
N ASN A 219 -4.42 -40.32 -11.95
CA ASN A 219 -3.92 -41.32 -12.88
C ASN A 219 -2.45 -41.71 -12.60
N LYS A 220 -2.28 -42.78 -11.82
CA LYS A 220 -0.97 -43.31 -11.39
C LYS A 220 -0.02 -43.65 -12.55
N GLN A 221 -0.52 -44.04 -13.73
CA GLN A 221 0.34 -44.35 -14.88
C GLN A 221 0.90 -43.09 -15.53
N ALA A 222 0.07 -42.05 -15.67
CA ALA A 222 0.50 -40.75 -16.18
C ALA A 222 1.45 -40.06 -15.19
N THR A 223 1.17 -40.16 -13.88
CA THR A 223 2.05 -39.67 -12.80
C THR A 223 3.42 -40.32 -12.83
N ALA A 224 3.52 -41.66 -12.90
CA ALA A 224 4.80 -42.36 -12.94
C ALA A 224 5.63 -41.96 -14.18
N ARG A 225 4.97 -41.83 -15.34
CA ARG A 225 5.61 -41.42 -16.59
C ARG A 225 6.12 -39.98 -16.53
N GLN A 226 5.38 -39.06 -15.93
CA GLN A 226 5.82 -37.67 -15.76
C GLN A 226 7.02 -37.57 -14.82
N LEU A 227 7.00 -38.32 -13.71
CA LEU A 227 8.06 -38.30 -12.71
C LEU A 227 9.29 -39.11 -13.12
N GLY A 228 9.25 -39.81 -14.26
CA GLY A 228 10.36 -40.63 -14.76
C GLY A 228 10.67 -41.86 -13.90
N ILE A 229 9.73 -42.30 -13.06
CA ILE A 229 9.91 -43.45 -12.16
C ILE A 229 9.05 -44.64 -12.59
N SER A 230 9.44 -45.84 -12.17
CA SER A 230 8.64 -47.04 -12.44
C SER A 230 7.33 -47.01 -11.64
N ARG A 231 6.30 -47.69 -12.16
CA ARG A 231 5.03 -47.85 -11.44
C ARG A 231 5.23 -48.55 -10.08
N ALA A 232 6.09 -49.56 -10.01
CA ALA A 232 6.39 -50.24 -8.75
C ALA A 232 6.99 -49.28 -7.71
N THR A 233 7.90 -48.40 -8.15
CA THR A 233 8.50 -47.35 -7.30
C THR A 233 7.44 -46.37 -6.81
N LEU A 234 6.53 -45.92 -7.68
CA LEU A 234 5.45 -45.02 -7.27
C LEU A 234 4.52 -45.67 -6.24
N TYR A 235 4.17 -46.96 -6.39
CA TYR A 235 3.34 -47.68 -5.43
C TYR A 235 4.04 -47.88 -4.09
N GLY A 236 5.32 -48.27 -4.10
CA GLY A 236 6.11 -48.41 -2.87
C GLY A 236 6.18 -47.12 -2.05
N ARG A 237 6.28 -45.95 -2.72
CA ARG A 237 6.27 -44.63 -2.07
C ARG A 237 4.88 -44.17 -1.58
N LEU A 238 3.81 -44.81 -2.05
CA LEU A 238 2.43 -44.53 -1.60
C LEU A 238 1.99 -45.46 -0.46
N GLU A 239 2.53 -46.68 -0.40
CA GLU A 239 2.17 -47.68 0.63
C GLU A 239 3.00 -47.55 1.90
N ASN A 240 4.28 -47.14 1.79
CA ASN A 240 5.15 -46.83 2.94
C ASN A 240 5.64 -45.39 2.86
N PRO A 241 4.93 -44.42 3.48
CA PRO A 241 5.45 -43.10 3.73
C PRO A 241 6.42 -43.18 4.92
N GLU A 242 7.64 -43.65 4.69
CA GLU A 242 8.76 -43.36 5.62
C GLU A 242 9.13 -41.87 5.52
#